data_AF-W1X0L0-F1
#
_entry.id   AF-W1X0L0-F1
#
_cell.length_a   1.000
_cell.length_b   1.000
_cell.length_c   1.000
_cell.angle_alpha   90.00
_cell.angle_beta   90.00
_cell.angle_gamma   90.00
#
_symmetry.space_group_name_H-M   'P 1'
#
loop_
_entity.id
_entity.type
_entity.pdbx_description
1 polymer ?
#
loop_
_entity_poly.entity_id
_entity_poly.type
_entity_poly.pdbx_seq_one_letter_code
_entity_poly.pdbx_strand_id
1 'polypeptide(L)' 'TVGIPKKLTELDIKEEEFDFEYLSKNALIDACAPGNPFMPTLEETIALYKELF' A
#
# COMPACT_ATOMS: atom_id res chain seq x y z
N THR A 1 -9.73 -10.20 19.34
CA THR A 1 -9.09 -10.02 18.01
C THR A 1 -8.00 -11.07 17.85
N VAL A 2 -7.62 -11.42 16.62
CA VAL A 2 -6.63 -12.48 16.33
C VAL A 2 -5.17 -11.98 16.35
N GLY A 3 -4.90 -10.80 16.90
CA GLY A 3 -3.52 -10.28 17.05
C GLY A 3 -2.86 -9.72 15.79
N ILE A 4 -3.62 -9.41 14.73
CA ILE A 4 -3.07 -8.79 13.51
C ILE A 4 -2.79 -7.30 13.77
N PRO A 5 -1.55 -6.82 13.49
CA PRO A 5 -1.19 -5.41 13.56
C PRO A 5 -2.13 -4.52 12.75
N LYS A 6 -2.38 -3.29 13.22
CA LYS A 6 -3.33 -2.37 12.58
C LYS A 6 -2.67 -1.36 11.68
N LYS A 7 -1.38 -1.09 11.91
CA LYS A 7 -0.57 -0.16 11.13
C LYS A 7 0.71 -0.81 10.66
N LEU A 8 1.26 -0.30 9.56
CA LEU A 8 2.57 -0.72 9.06
C LEU A 8 3.71 -0.37 10.03
N THR A 9 3.54 0.67 10.85
CA THR A 9 4.49 1.06 11.90
C THR A 9 4.65 0.01 13.00
N GLU A 10 3.66 -0.86 13.20
CA GLU A 10 3.75 -2.00 14.13
C GLU A 10 4.59 -3.17 13.57
N LEU A 11 4.99 -3.10 12.30
CA LEU A 11 5.89 -4.04 11.61
C LEU A 11 7.30 -3.48 11.45
N ASP A 12 7.66 -2.45 12.23
CA ASP A 12 8.94 -1.72 12.12
C ASP A 12 9.16 -1.00 10.78
N ILE A 13 8.09 -0.77 10.01
CA ILE A 13 8.13 0.02 8.78
C ILE A 13 7.96 1.49 9.16
N LYS A 14 8.97 2.31 8.84
CA LYS A 14 8.93 3.75 9.09
C LYS A 14 8.32 4.49 7.90
N GLU A 15 7.38 5.39 8.18
CA GLU A 15 6.70 6.17 7.13
C GLU A 15 7.68 7.05 6.35
N GLU A 16 8.68 7.62 7.05
CA GLU A 16 9.70 8.47 6.45
C GLU A 16 10.66 7.74 5.50
N GLU A 17 10.75 6.41 5.60
CA GLU A 17 11.56 5.55 4.73
C GLU A 17 10.70 4.89 3.62
N PHE A 18 9.38 5.09 3.64
CA PHE A 18 8.45 4.46 2.72
C PHE A 18 8.35 5.24 1.40
N ASP A 19 8.83 4.64 0.31
CA ASP A 19 8.70 5.24 -1.03
C ASP A 19 7.30 4.98 -1.60
N PHE A 20 6.36 5.87 -1.27
CA PHE A 20 4.98 5.80 -1.70
C PHE A 20 4.84 5.75 -3.23
N GLU A 21 5.62 6.54 -3.96
CA GLU A 21 5.49 6.62 -5.41
C GLU A 21 6.05 5.37 -6.10
N TYR A 22 7.23 4.91 -5.69
CA TYR A 22 7.85 3.70 -6.23
C TYR A 22 6.98 2.47 -5.95
N LEU A 23 6.54 2.28 -4.71
CA LEU A 23 5.75 1.10 -4.34
C LEU A 23 4.38 1.11 -5.01
N SER A 24 3.72 2.27 -5.11
CA SER A 24 2.43 2.37 -5.81
C SER A 24 2.54 2.11 -7.30
N LYS A 25 3.59 2.60 -7.97
CA LYS A 25 3.84 2.28 -9.39
C LYS A 25 4.07 0.78 -9.60
N ASN A 26 4.84 0.14 -8.72
CA ASN A 26 5.06 -1.30 -8.78
C ASN A 26 3.77 -2.09 -8.51
N ALA A 27 2.95 -1.66 -7.55
CA ALA A 27 1.67 -2.29 -7.25
C ALA A 27 0.71 -2.26 -8.45
N LEU A 28 0.68 -1.17 -9.21
CA LEU A 28 -0.17 -1.05 -10.41
C LEU A 28 0.25 -1.94 -11.58
N ILE A 29 1.52 -2.36 -11.64
CA ILE A 29 2.05 -3.26 -12.68
C ILE A 29 2.26 -4.69 -12.17
N ASP A 30 1.91 -4.97 -10.92
CA ASP A 30 1.96 -6.31 -10.38
C ASP A 30 1.01 -7.24 -11.16
N ALA A 31 1.41 -8.50 -11.34
CA ALA A 31 0.63 -9.46 -12.12
C ALA A 31 -0.77 -9.72 -11.54
N CYS A 32 -0.99 -9.41 -10.25
CA CYS A 32 -2.29 -9.53 -9.59
C CYS A 32 -3.20 -8.32 -9.83
N ALA A 33 -2.65 -7.15 -10.17
CA ALA A 33 -3.40 -5.89 -10.27
C ALA A 33 -4.58 -5.95 -11.26
N PRO A 34 -4.45 -6.55 -12.47
CA PRO A 34 -5.57 -6.68 -13.40
C PRO A 34 -6.73 -7.54 -12.88
N GLY A 35 -6.51 -8.33 -11.82
CA GLY A 35 -7.54 -9.13 -11.15
C GLY A 35 -8.38 -8.35 -10.13
N ASN A 36 -7.98 -7.12 -9.77
CA ASN A 36 -8.75 -6.30 -8.86
C ASN A 36 -10.00 -5.77 -9.59
N PRO A 37 -11.24 -5.95 -9.06
CA PRO A 37 -12.46 -5.47 -9.72
C PRO A 37 -12.54 -3.95 -9.88
N PHE A 38 -11.69 -3.22 -9.14
CA PHE A 38 -11.49 -1.79 -9.26
C PHE A 38 -10.03 -1.53 -9.61
N MET A 39 -9.74 -0.89 -10.74
CA MET A 39 -8.36 -0.51 -11.07
C MET A 39 -8.11 0.89 -10.50
N PRO A 40 -7.37 1.04 -9.38
CA PRO A 40 -7.13 2.34 -8.78
C PRO A 40 -6.19 3.17 -9.66
N THR A 41 -6.24 4.49 -9.51
CA THR A 41 -5.19 5.36 -10.02
C THR A 41 -3.92 5.29 -9.15
N LEU A 42 -2.83 5.91 -9.62
CA LEU A 42 -1.61 6.03 -8.82
C LEU A 42 -1.87 6.80 -7.53
N GLU A 43 -2.66 7.88 -7.60
CA GLU A 43 -3.00 8.72 -6.46
C GLU A 43 -3.85 7.96 -5.43
N GLU A 44 -4.81 7.16 -5.88
CA GLU A 44 -5.64 6.32 -5.01
C GLU A 44 -4.82 5.21 -4.33
N THR A 45 -3.86 4.64 -5.05
CA THR A 45 -2.94 3.63 -4.49
C THR A 45 -2.02 4.25 -3.44
N ILE A 46 -1.49 5.44 -3.70
CA ILE A 46 -0.71 6.21 -2.72
C ILE A 46 -1.56 6.56 -1.49
N ALA A 47 -2.81 6.98 -1.70
CA ALA A 47 -3.73 7.31 -0.62
C ALA A 47 -4.00 6.08 0.26
N LEU A 48 -4.21 4.91 -0.34
CA LEU A 48 -4.38 3.65 0.39
C LEU A 48 -3.15 3.34 1.25
N TYR A 49 -1.92 3.43 0.71
CA TYR A 49 -0.74 3.22 1.52
C TYR A 49 -0.66 4.18 2.71
N LYS A 50 -1.03 5.46 2.53
CA LYS A 50 -1.05 6.44 3.63
C LYS A 50 -2.07 6.10 4.71
N GLU A 51 -3.21 5.50 4.36
CA GLU A 51 -4.21 5.04 5.34
C GLU A 51 -3.73 3.87 6.21
N LEU A 52 -2.70 3.14 5.77
CA LEU A 52 -2.14 1.98 6.47
C LEU A 52 -1.03 2.34 7.48
N PHE A 53 -0.58 3.60 7.54
CA PHE A 53 0.40 4.10 8.52
C PHE A 53 -0.28 4.66 9.78
#